data_AF-A0A954SSZ6-F1
#
_entry.id   AF-A0A954SSZ6-F1
#
_cell.length_a   1.000
_cell.length_b   1.000
_cell.length_c   1.000
_cell.angle_alpha   90.00
_cell.angle_beta   90.00
_cell.angle_gamma   90.00
#
_symmetry.space_group_name_H-M   'P 1'
#
loop_
_entity.id
_entity.type
_entity.pdbx_description
1 polymer ?
#
loop_
_entity_poly.entity_id
_entity_poly.type
_entity_poly.pdbx_seq_one_letter_code
_entity_poly.pdbx_strand_id
1 'polypeptide(L)' 'MPAYNAASTLPQTIADIPPGTVDEVILVDDCSKDNTVEVAKELGLTVIKHEKNLGYGGNQKTCYKKALEIGADY' A
#
# COMPACT_ATOMS: atom_id res chain seq x y z
N MET A 1 2.71 2.94 0.70
CA MET A 1 2.68 2.79 -0.77
C MET A 1 1.26 3.04 -1.27
N PRO A 2 1.03 4.14 -2.00
CA PRO A 2 -0.27 4.39 -2.61
C PRO A 2 -0.50 3.44 -3.79
N ALA A 3 -1.72 2.91 -3.92
CA ALA A 3 -2.10 1.98 -4.97
C ALA A 3 -3.47 2.33 -5.58
N TYR A 4 -3.59 2.11 -6.89
CA TYR A 4 -4.84 2.16 -7.64
C TYR A 4 -4.73 1.28 -8.88
N ASN A 5 -5.53 0.21 -8.95
CA ASN A 5 -5.49 -0.83 -9.98
C ASN A 5 -4.07 -1.38 -10.23
N ALA A 6 -3.42 -1.84 -9.16
CA ALA A 6 -2.03 -2.28 -9.14
C ALA A 6 -1.86 -3.80 -8.98
N ALA A 7 -2.92 -4.60 -9.09
CA ALA A 7 -2.87 -6.02 -8.77
C ALA A 7 -1.81 -6.80 -9.58
N SER A 8 -1.60 -6.43 -10.85
CA SER A 8 -0.65 -7.11 -11.74
C SER A 8 0.81 -6.76 -11.49
N THR A 9 1.09 -5.57 -10.94
CA THR A 9 2.45 -5.06 -10.72
C THR A 9 2.88 -5.19 -9.26
N LEU A 10 1.92 -5.31 -8.35
CA LEU A 10 2.17 -5.35 -6.91
C LEU A 10 3.11 -6.49 -6.48
N PRO A 11 2.97 -7.75 -6.95
CA PRO A 11 3.88 -8.83 -6.55
C PRO A 11 5.34 -8.55 -6.93
N GLN A 12 5.57 -8.04 -8.14
CA GLN A 12 6.92 -7.69 -8.58
C GLN A 12 7.48 -6.52 -7.77
N THR A 13 6.66 -5.50 -7.51
CA THR A 13 7.07 -4.33 -6.73
C THR A 13 7.53 -4.72 -5.32
N ILE A 14 6.85 -5.68 -4.69
CA ILE A 14 7.24 -6.20 -3.38
C ILE A 14 8.50 -7.08 -3.49
N ALA A 15 8.61 -7.91 -4.52
CA ALA A 15 9.79 -8.76 -4.74
C ALA A 15 11.07 -7.95 -5.03
N ASP A 16 10.94 -6.76 -5.60
CA ASP A 16 12.06 -5.86 -5.88
C ASP A 16 12.62 -5.16 -4.63
N ILE A 17 11.91 -5.21 -3.50
CA ILE A 17 12.39 -4.67 -2.21
C ILE A 17 13.34 -5.71 -1.58
N PRO A 18 14.64 -5.40 -1.40
CA PRO A 18 15.57 -6.36 -0.81
C PRO A 18 15.14 -6.74 0.62
N PRO A 19 15.26 -8.03 1.00
CA PRO A 19 14.93 -8.47 2.35
C PRO A 19 15.68 -7.67 3.42
N GLY A 20 14.96 -7.24 4.47
CA GLY A 20 15.52 -6.45 5.57
C GLY A 20 15.70 -4.96 5.27
N THR A 21 15.22 -4.46 4.12
CA THR A 21 15.24 -3.01 3.82
C THR A 21 14.20 -2.24 4.64
N VAL A 22 13.04 -2.86 4.89
CA VAL A 22 11.93 -2.28 5.63
C VAL A 22 11.34 -3.33 6.56
N ASP A 23 10.89 -2.91 7.74
CA ASP A 23 10.22 -3.79 8.70
C ASP A 23 8.77 -4.08 8.31
N GLU A 24 8.09 -3.11 7.69
CA GLU A 24 6.70 -3.20 7.30
C GLU A 24 6.42 -2.46 5.99
N VAL A 25 5.50 -3.00 5.19
CA VAL A 25 4.97 -2.34 4.00
C VAL A 25 3.48 -2.06 4.19
N ILE A 26 3.13 -0.78 4.25
CA ILE A 26 1.73 -0.32 4.27
C ILE A 26 1.30 -0.01 2.83
N LEU A 27 0.30 -0.71 2.32
CA LEU A 27 -0.40 -0.40 1.09
C LEU A 27 -1.69 0.36 1.39
N VAL A 28 -1.90 1.47 0.69
CA VAL A 28 -3.15 2.23 0.77
C VAL A 28 -3.81 2.20 -0.62
N ASP A 29 -4.96 1.53 -0.71
CA ASP A 29 -5.75 1.36 -1.92
C ASP A 29 -6.74 2.53 -2.11
N ASP A 30 -6.73 3.16 -3.28
CA ASP A 30 -7.58 4.32 -3.59
C ASP A 30 -8.86 3.94 -4.35
N CYS A 31 -9.63 2.99 -3.80
CA CYS A 31 -10.84 2.46 -4.41
C CYS A 31 -10.55 1.77 -5.75
N SER A 32 -9.59 0.84 -5.77
CA SER A 32 -9.32 0.02 -6.95
C SER A 32 -10.54 -0.80 -7.35
N LYS A 33 -10.65 -1.04 -8.66
CA LYS A 33 -11.70 -1.86 -9.29
C LYS A 33 -11.23 -3.26 -9.65
N ASP A 34 -9.93 -3.51 -9.56
CA ASP A 34 -9.33 -4.83 -9.71
C ASP A 34 -9.14 -5.51 -8.33
N ASN A 35 -8.38 -6.60 -8.31
CA ASN A 35 -8.07 -7.38 -7.11
C ASN A 35 -6.84 -6.88 -6.33
N THR A 36 -6.50 -5.58 -6.40
CA THR A 36 -5.31 -5.01 -5.73
C THR A 36 -5.31 -5.32 -4.23
N VAL A 37 -6.47 -5.21 -3.57
CA VAL A 37 -6.59 -5.40 -2.12
C VAL A 37 -6.40 -6.87 -1.74
N GLU A 38 -6.92 -7.78 -2.54
CA GLU A 38 -6.79 -9.22 -2.36
C GLU A 38 -5.32 -9.64 -2.50
N VAL A 39 -4.66 -9.24 -3.59
CA VAL A 39 -3.24 -9.52 -3.82
C VAL A 39 -2.37 -8.94 -2.71
N ALA A 40 -2.65 -7.72 -2.25
CA ALA A 40 -1.92 -7.10 -1.16
C ALA A 40 -2.01 -7.89 0.15
N LYS A 41 -3.19 -8.44 0.46
CA LYS A 41 -3.39 -9.29 1.65
C LYS A 41 -2.68 -10.63 1.52
N GLU A 42 -2.70 -11.24 0.34
CA GLU A 42 -1.99 -12.50 0.06
C GLU A 42 -0.46 -12.35 0.21
N LEU A 43 0.07 -11.16 -0.13
CA LEU A 43 1.47 -10.80 0.07
C LEU A 43 1.82 -10.43 1.53
N GLY A 44 0.85 -10.45 2.44
CA GLY A 44 1.06 -10.15 3.86
C GLY A 44 1.25 -8.66 4.17
N LEU A 45 0.82 -7.76 3.28
CA LEU A 45 0.95 -6.32 3.47
C LEU A 45 -0.12 -5.78 4.45
N THR A 46 0.20 -4.70 5.15
CA THR A 46 -0.82 -3.92 5.87
C THR A 46 -1.62 -3.10 4.86
N VAL A 47 -2.93 -3.34 4.78
CA VAL A 47 -3.79 -2.72 3.77
C VAL A 47 -4.80 -1.74 4.38
N ILE A 48 -4.82 -0.51 3.87
CA ILE A 48 -5.87 0.48 4.09
C ILE A 48 -6.61 0.66 2.78
N LYS A 49 -7.95 0.60 2.80
CA LYS A 49 -8.78 0.84 1.61
C LYS A 49 -9.59 2.10 1.77
N HIS A 50 -9.54 3.00 0.79
CA HIS A 50 -10.46 4.12 0.68
C HIS A 50 -11.78 3.68 0.00
N GLU A 51 -12.90 4.17 0.52
CA GLU A 51 -14.23 3.90 -0.06
C GLU A 51 -14.49 4.68 -1.36
N LYS A 52 -13.73 5.74 -1.60
CA LYS A 52 -13.77 6.56 -2.82
C LYS A 52 -12.36 6.98 -3.20
N ASN A 53 -12.13 7.20 -4.48
CA ASN A 53 -10.85 7.68 -4.97
C ASN A 53 -10.57 9.11 -4.44
N LEU A 54 -9.50 9.27 -3.67
CA LEU A 54 -9.04 10.55 -3.13
C LEU A 54 -7.92 11.18 -3.97
N GLY A 55 -7.53 10.49 -5.05
CA GLY A 55 -6.40 10.83 -5.89
C GLY A 55 -5.07 10.54 -5.19
N TYR A 56 -3.99 10.60 -5.97
CA TYR A 56 -2.64 10.27 -5.51
C TYR A 56 -2.22 11.02 -4.24
N GLY A 57 -2.46 12.34 -4.20
CA GLY A 57 -2.09 13.16 -3.04
C GLY A 57 -2.90 12.85 -1.78
N GLY A 58 -4.17 12.48 -1.92
CA GLY A 58 -5.00 12.04 -0.79
C GLY A 58 -4.54 10.69 -0.25
N ASN A 59 -4.28 9.75 -1.16
CA ASN A 59 -3.73 8.45 -0.83
C ASN A 59 -2.37 8.54 -0.11
N GLN A 60 -1.45 9.34 -0.64
CA GLN A 60 -0.12 9.51 -0.05
C GLN A 60 -0.18 10.10 1.37
N LYS A 61 -1.10 11.03 1.64
CA LYS A 61 -1.32 11.56 3.00
C LYS A 61 -1.76 10.47 3.97
N THR A 62 -2.64 9.56 3.54
CA THR A 62 -3.03 8.39 4.35
C THR A 62 -1.83 7.47 4.61
N CYS A 63 -0.96 7.26 3.62
CA CYS A 63 0.28 6.48 3.82
C CYS A 63 1.13 7.08 4.95
N TYR A 64 1.44 8.38 4.87
CA TYR A 64 2.27 9.04 5.87
C TYR A 64 1.61 9.08 7.24
N LYS A 65 0.31 9.39 7.30
CA LYS A 65 -0.45 9.40 8.54
C LYS A 65 -0.38 8.03 9.22
N LYS A 66 -0.57 6.95 8.46
CA LYS A 66 -0.51 5.60 9.02
C LYS A 66 0.89 5.23 9.48
N ALA A 67 1.92 5.53 8.69
CA ALA A 67 3.31 5.28 9.05
C ALA A 67 3.67 5.97 10.38
N LEU A 68 3.30 7.24 10.54
CA LEU A 68 3.51 7.98 11.79
C LEU A 68 2.70 7.39 12.97
N GLU A 69 1.46 6.97 12.75
CA GLU A 69 0.61 6.36 13.79
C GLU A 69 1.19 5.05 14.33
N ILE A 70 1.93 4.29 13.52
CA ILE A 70 2.59 3.05 13.94
C ILE A 70 4.03 3.29 14.44
N GLY A 71 4.48 4.55 14.49
CA GLY A 71 5.81 4.90 14.96
C GLY A 71 6.93 4.58 13.98
N ALA A 72 6.64 4.49 12.68
CA ALA A 72 7.65 4.28 11.65
C ALA A 72 8.67 5.43 11.62
N ASP A 73 9.93 5.06 11.47
CA ASP A 73 11.06 5.94 11.15
C ASP A 73 11.31 6.00 9.63
N TYR A 74 12.27 6.85 9.23
CA TYR A 74 12.47 7.29 7.83
C TYR A 74 13.48 6.46 7.05
#